data_AF-H9FHE4-F1
#
_entry.id   AF-H9FHE4-F1
#
_cell.length_a   1.000
_cell.length_b   1.000
_cell.length_c   1.000
_cell.angle_alpha   90.00
_cell.angle_beta   90.00
_cell.angle_gamma   90.00
#
_symmetry.space_group_name_H-M   'P 1'
#
loop_
_entity.id
_entity.type
_entity.pdbx_description
1 polymer ?
#
loop_
_entity_poly.entity_id
_entity_poly.type
_entity_poly.pdbx_seq_one_letter_code
_entity_poly.pdbx_strand_id
1 'polypeptide(L)'
;LTEKLLSKPPFRYLHDIITEVIRMTGFMKGLYTDAEMKSDNVKDKDAKISFLQKAIDVVVMVSGEPLSAKPARIVAGHEPERTNELLQIIGKCCLNKLSSDDAVRRVLAGEKGEVKGRASLTSRSQELDNKNVREEESRVHKNTEDRGDSEIKERSTSRDRKQKEELKEDSKPREKDK
;
A
#
# COMPACT_ATOMS: atom_id res chain seq x y z
N LEU A 1 22.77 13.49 1.77
CA LEU A 1 21.80 12.61 1.08
C LEU A 1 22.33 12.29 -0.32
N THR A 2 21.95 11.17 -0.94
CA THR A 2 22.36 10.81 -2.31
C THR A 2 21.19 10.18 -3.08
N GLU A 3 21.18 10.35 -4.42
CA GLU A 3 20.15 9.80 -5.30
C GLU A 3 19.91 8.29 -5.08
N LYS A 4 21.00 7.50 -5.04
CA LYS A 4 20.96 6.04 -4.80
C LYS A 4 20.27 5.64 -3.47
N LEU A 5 20.33 6.50 -2.45
CA LEU A 5 19.65 6.27 -1.17
C LEU A 5 18.25 6.89 -1.12
N LEU A 6 17.88 7.75 -2.07
CA LEU A 6 16.56 8.37 -2.16
C LEU A 6 15.64 7.69 -3.17
N SER A 7 16.17 6.95 -4.15
CA SER A 7 15.41 6.15 -5.12
C SER A 7 14.88 4.82 -4.54
N LYS A 8 15.51 4.29 -3.49
CA LYS A 8 14.96 3.18 -2.68
C LYS A 8 15.47 3.23 -1.24
N PRO A 9 14.97 4.16 -0.40
CA PRO A 9 15.50 4.40 0.94
C PRO A 9 15.29 3.20 1.88
N PRO A 10 16.35 2.61 2.45
CA PRO A 10 16.22 1.61 3.51
C PRO A 10 15.60 2.24 4.77
N PHE A 11 14.76 1.50 5.51
CA PHE A 11 14.15 2.00 6.75
C PHE A 11 15.18 2.61 7.73
N ARG A 12 16.36 1.99 7.87
CA ARG A 12 17.45 2.47 8.73
C ARG A 12 17.86 3.91 8.40
N TYR A 13 17.95 4.25 7.11
CA TYR A 13 18.35 5.56 6.61
C TYR A 13 17.25 6.63 6.80
N LEU A 14 15.97 6.23 6.69
CA LEU A 14 14.85 7.12 7.05
C LEU A 14 14.82 7.40 8.55
N HIS A 15 15.07 6.37 9.37
CA HIS A 15 15.19 6.49 10.82
C HIS A 15 16.35 7.41 11.23
N ASP A 16 17.52 7.28 10.60
CA ASP A 16 18.64 8.23 10.78
C ASP A 16 18.23 9.66 10.46
N ILE A 17 17.60 9.92 9.31
CA ILE A 17 17.20 11.28 8.92
C ILE A 17 16.18 11.86 9.90
N ILE A 18 15.16 11.09 10.29
CA ILE A 18 14.10 11.56 11.20
C ILE A 18 14.66 11.82 12.60
N THR A 19 15.50 10.93 13.14
CA THR A 19 16.09 11.11 14.48
C THR A 19 17.15 12.21 14.51
N GLU A 20 17.93 12.38 13.44
CA GLU A 20 18.90 13.48 13.32
C GLU A 20 18.20 14.85 13.21
N VAL A 21 17.08 14.94 12.48
CA VAL A 21 16.23 16.15 12.48
C VAL A 21 15.75 16.48 13.89
N ILE A 22 15.18 15.51 14.62
CA ILE A 22 14.75 15.70 16.02
C ILE A 22 15.91 16.19 16.89
N ARG A 23 17.10 15.62 16.73
CA ARG A 23 18.31 15.95 17.50
C ARG A 23 18.86 17.35 17.17
N MET A 24 18.80 17.76 15.90
CA MET A 24 19.37 19.04 15.43
C MET A 24 18.42 20.23 15.59
N THR A 25 17.11 20.06 15.40
CA THR A 25 16.15 21.18 15.35
C THR A 25 15.14 21.18 16.50
N GLY A 26 14.97 20.05 17.20
CA GLY A 26 13.89 19.87 18.18
C GLY A 26 12.50 19.64 17.57
N PHE A 27 12.36 19.68 16.24
CA PHE A 27 11.11 19.35 15.56
C PHE A 27 10.76 17.88 15.80
N MET A 28 9.50 17.59 16.16
CA MET A 28 9.01 16.27 16.61
C MET A 28 9.65 15.73 17.91
N LYS A 29 10.30 16.58 18.73
CA LYS A 29 10.83 16.16 20.04
C LYS A 29 9.72 15.57 20.92
N GLY A 30 9.99 14.40 21.51
CA GLY A 30 9.05 13.67 22.37
C GLY A 30 8.06 12.75 21.63
N LEU A 31 8.03 12.73 20.29
CA LEU A 31 7.17 11.83 19.50
C LEU A 31 7.54 10.34 19.64
N TYR A 32 8.81 10.08 19.92
CA TYR A 32 9.40 8.75 20.05
C TYR A 32 10.01 8.58 21.45
N THR A 33 9.85 7.39 22.00
CA THR A 33 10.52 6.94 23.22
C THR A 33 12.02 6.73 23.01
N ASP A 34 12.82 6.70 24.07
CA ASP A 34 14.27 6.38 24.01
C ASP A 34 14.56 4.99 23.43
N ALA A 35 13.56 4.10 23.43
CA ALA A 35 13.61 2.83 22.72
C ALA A 35 13.46 3.04 21.20
N GLU A 36 12.40 3.72 20.75
CA GLU A 36 12.15 4.02 19.33
C GLU A 36 13.23 4.92 18.69
N MET A 37 13.87 5.80 19.46
CA MET A 37 15.01 6.62 19.02
C MET A 37 16.26 5.80 18.67
N LYS A 38 16.28 4.48 18.96
CA LYS A 38 17.36 3.56 18.57
C LYS A 38 16.84 2.58 17.53
N SER A 39 17.37 2.65 16.31
CA SER A 39 16.88 1.85 15.17
C SER A 39 16.86 0.34 15.43
N ASP A 40 17.79 -0.16 16.25
CA ASP A 40 17.89 -1.58 16.59
C ASP A 40 16.70 -2.11 17.39
N ASN A 41 15.88 -1.23 17.99
CA ASN A 41 14.64 -1.63 18.65
C ASN A 41 13.44 -1.66 17.68
N VAL A 42 13.55 -1.04 16.51
CA VAL A 42 12.45 -0.88 15.53
C VAL A 42 12.62 -1.92 14.41
N LYS A 43 12.64 -3.21 14.77
CA LYS A 43 12.91 -4.33 13.84
C LYS A 43 11.67 -4.77 13.06
N ASP A 44 10.54 -4.87 13.73
CA ASP A 44 9.33 -5.49 13.19
C ASP A 44 8.61 -4.61 12.17
N LYS A 45 7.88 -5.24 11.26
CA LYS A 45 7.15 -4.55 10.18
C LYS A 45 6.18 -3.50 10.75
N ASP A 46 5.43 -3.88 11.78
CA ASP A 46 4.38 -3.02 12.33
C ASP A 46 4.96 -1.93 13.26
N ALA A 47 6.11 -2.19 13.91
CA ALA A 47 6.89 -1.16 14.60
C ALA A 47 7.43 -0.11 13.61
N LYS A 48 7.95 -0.53 12.46
CA LYS A 48 8.40 0.38 11.38
C LYS A 48 7.25 1.18 10.76
N ILE A 49 6.08 0.56 10.61
CA ILE A 49 4.85 1.23 10.16
C ILE A 49 4.41 2.27 11.18
N SER A 50 4.35 1.93 12.48
CA SER A 50 3.97 2.84 13.56
C SER A 50 4.94 4.03 13.66
N PHE A 51 6.25 3.78 13.58
CA PHE A 51 7.29 4.81 13.58
C PHE A 51 7.07 5.85 12.47
N LEU A 52 6.83 5.41 11.24
CA LEU A 52 6.58 6.31 10.11
C LEU A 52 5.20 6.97 10.15
N GLN A 53 4.17 6.27 10.65
CA GLN A 53 2.82 6.81 10.81
C GLN A 53 2.84 8.02 11.76
N LYS A 54 3.47 7.89 12.94
CA LYS A 54 3.69 8.99 13.89
C LYS A 54 4.27 10.25 13.23
N ALA A 55 5.33 10.10 12.42
CA ALA A 55 5.95 11.23 11.73
C ALA A 55 5.00 11.86 10.70
N ILE A 56 4.31 11.04 9.89
CA ILE A 56 3.37 11.54 8.88
C ILE A 56 2.21 12.29 9.53
N ASP A 57 1.63 11.77 10.61
CA ASP A 57 0.52 12.44 11.32
C ASP A 57 0.95 13.80 11.87
N VAL A 58 2.11 13.90 12.53
CA VAL A 58 2.64 15.18 13.04
C VAL A 58 2.96 16.14 11.89
N VAL A 59 3.56 15.66 10.81
CA VAL A 59 3.92 16.50 9.65
C VAL A 59 2.67 17.06 8.96
N VAL A 60 1.60 16.27 8.78
CA VAL A 60 0.33 16.78 8.21
C VAL A 60 -0.35 17.76 9.17
N MET A 61 -0.34 17.50 10.49
CA MET A 61 -0.89 18.44 11.47
C MET A 61 -0.15 19.80 11.52
N VAL A 62 1.17 19.81 11.33
CA VAL A 62 1.99 21.05 11.41
C VAL A 62 2.06 21.79 10.08
N SER A 63 2.12 21.10 8.95
CA SER A 63 2.16 21.73 7.63
C SER A 63 0.79 22.14 7.09
N GLY A 64 -0.27 21.42 7.47
CA GLY A 64 -1.58 21.50 6.82
C GLY A 64 -1.63 20.90 5.41
N GLU A 65 -0.49 20.44 4.87
CA GLU A 65 -0.38 19.84 3.53
C GLU A 65 -0.76 18.34 3.60
N PRO A 66 -1.70 17.83 2.77
CA PRO A 66 -2.07 16.42 2.77
C PRO A 66 -0.97 15.55 2.14
N LEU A 67 -0.39 14.64 2.93
CA LEU A 67 0.62 13.70 2.45
C LEU A 67 0.01 12.46 1.78
N SER A 68 0.56 12.08 0.63
CA SER A 68 0.22 10.83 -0.07
C SER A 68 1.07 9.62 0.36
N ALA A 69 2.04 9.83 1.25
CA ALA A 69 2.99 8.83 1.72
C ALA A 69 2.30 7.79 2.65
N LYS A 70 2.49 6.49 2.38
CA LYS A 70 1.86 5.40 3.14
C LYS A 70 2.92 4.53 3.84
N PRO A 71 2.96 4.44 5.19
CA PRO A 71 3.99 3.70 5.92
C PRO A 71 4.26 2.28 5.39
N ALA A 72 3.21 1.50 5.11
CA ALA A 72 3.35 0.12 4.60
C ALA A 72 4.02 0.04 3.21
N ARG A 73 3.90 1.10 2.38
CA ARG A 73 4.55 1.18 1.06
C ARG A 73 6.02 1.60 1.20
N ILE A 74 6.29 2.56 2.08
CA ILE A 74 7.66 2.99 2.44
C ILE A 74 8.46 1.81 3.01
N VAL A 75 7.90 1.06 3.97
CA VAL A 75 8.56 -0.13 4.58
C VAL A 75 8.82 -1.24 3.57
N ALA A 76 7.99 -1.36 2.52
CA ALA A 76 8.20 -2.29 1.40
C ALA A 76 9.21 -1.77 0.34
N GLY A 77 9.68 -0.52 0.45
CA GLY A 77 10.55 0.10 -0.54
C GLY A 77 9.84 0.44 -1.85
N HIS A 78 8.57 0.85 -1.77
CA HIS A 78 7.75 1.39 -2.86
C HIS A 78 7.46 2.88 -2.64
N GLU A 79 7.04 3.58 -3.70
CA GLU A 79 6.69 5.02 -3.67
C GLU A 79 7.82 5.89 -3.06
N PRO A 80 9.08 5.76 -3.55
CA PRO A 80 10.19 6.58 -3.07
C PRO A 80 9.94 8.07 -3.30
N GLU A 81 9.19 8.46 -4.33
CA GLU A 81 8.80 9.84 -4.62
C GLU A 81 7.97 10.42 -3.46
N ARG A 82 7.02 9.63 -2.95
CA ARG A 82 6.18 10.00 -1.78
C ARG A 82 6.96 9.97 -0.48
N THR A 83 7.98 9.13 -0.41
CA THR A 83 8.93 9.14 0.71
C THR A 83 9.78 10.42 0.70
N ASN A 84 10.22 10.88 -0.48
CA ASN A 84 10.95 12.14 -0.64
C ASN A 84 10.05 13.36 -0.36
N GLU A 85 8.78 13.34 -0.78
CA GLU A 85 7.76 14.36 -0.47
C GLU A 85 7.63 14.58 1.05
N LEU A 86 7.51 13.50 1.84
CA LEU A 86 7.54 13.54 3.30
C LEU A 86 8.83 14.19 3.86
N LEU A 87 10.00 13.75 3.38
CA LEU A 87 11.29 14.31 3.84
C LEU A 87 11.43 15.80 3.51
N GLN A 88 10.92 16.25 2.35
CA GLN A 88 10.91 17.65 1.95
C GLN A 88 10.01 18.50 2.86
N ILE A 89 8.80 18.02 3.21
CA ILE A 89 7.89 18.76 4.11
C ILE A 89 8.47 18.82 5.54
N ILE A 90 9.09 17.75 6.05
CA ILE A 90 9.85 17.81 7.32
C ILE A 90 10.90 18.93 7.28
N GLY A 91 11.64 19.04 6.16
CA GLY A 91 12.59 20.13 5.91
C GLY A 91 11.93 21.51 5.92
N LYS A 92 10.81 21.70 5.21
CA LYS A 92 10.04 22.96 5.21
C LYS A 92 9.62 23.36 6.63
N CYS A 93 9.05 22.44 7.41
CA CYS A 93 8.59 22.71 8.77
C CYS A 93 9.73 23.18 9.69
N CYS A 94 10.91 22.57 9.58
CA CYS A 94 12.11 22.98 10.30
C CYS A 94 12.62 24.36 9.88
N LEU A 95 12.72 24.62 8.58
CA LEU A 95 13.18 25.92 8.04
C LEU A 95 12.25 27.07 8.43
N ASN A 96 10.94 26.83 8.41
CA ASN A 96 9.90 27.77 8.82
C ASN A 96 9.73 27.88 10.35
N LYS A 97 10.53 27.14 11.14
CA LYS A 97 10.51 27.13 12.62
C LYS A 97 9.13 26.84 13.24
N LEU A 98 8.35 25.97 12.60
CA LEU A 98 7.02 25.60 13.09
C LEU A 98 7.13 24.71 14.34
N SER A 99 6.45 25.05 15.44
CA SER A 99 6.38 24.18 16.62
C SER A 99 5.56 22.93 16.31
N SER A 100 6.07 21.79 16.74
CA SER A 100 5.40 20.48 16.68
C SER A 100 4.68 20.09 17.97
N ASP A 101 4.80 20.87 19.05
CA ASP A 101 4.54 20.37 20.42
C ASP A 101 3.09 19.96 20.65
N ASP A 102 2.14 20.66 20.01
CA ASP A 102 0.71 20.30 20.07
C ASP A 102 0.38 19.07 19.21
N ALA A 103 0.90 19.03 17.98
CA ALA A 103 0.73 17.88 17.09
C ALA A 103 1.31 16.60 17.70
N VAL A 104 2.48 16.67 18.34
CA VAL A 104 3.09 15.54 19.05
C VAL A 104 2.17 15.03 20.17
N ARG A 105 1.62 15.91 21.02
CA ARG A 105 0.66 15.52 22.06
C ARG A 105 -0.57 14.82 21.48
N ARG A 106 -1.15 15.38 20.41
CA ARG A 106 -2.39 14.89 19.79
C ARG A 106 -2.20 13.55 19.08
N VAL A 107 -1.07 13.36 18.38
CA VAL A 107 -0.71 12.07 17.77
C VAL A 107 -0.42 11.01 18.83
N LEU A 108 0.23 11.35 19.95
CA LEU A 108 0.41 10.43 21.07
C LEU A 108 -0.91 10.09 21.81
N ALA A 109 -1.90 10.98 21.76
CA ALA A 109 -3.27 10.72 22.21
C ALA A 109 -4.13 9.91 21.20
N GLY A 110 -3.57 9.58 20.02
CA GLY A 110 -4.24 8.77 19.00
C GLY A 110 -5.00 9.56 17.92
N GLU A 111 -4.94 10.90 17.91
CA GLU A 111 -5.45 11.68 16.79
C GLU A 111 -4.59 11.48 15.54
N LYS A 112 -5.23 11.27 14.38
CA LYS A 112 -4.56 11.12 13.09
C LYS A 112 -4.42 12.45 12.36
N GLY A 113 -3.43 12.56 11.49
CA GLY A 113 -3.18 13.71 10.62
C GLY A 113 -4.17 13.81 9.48
N GLU A 114 -5.47 13.93 9.78
CA GLU A 114 -6.49 14.24 8.77
C GLU A 114 -6.59 15.76 8.59
N VAL A 115 -6.38 16.23 7.36
CA VAL A 115 -6.52 17.65 7.03
C VAL A 115 -7.98 18.07 7.22
N LYS A 116 -8.21 19.06 8.10
CA LYS A 116 -9.53 19.66 8.36
C LYS A 116 -10.06 20.37 7.11
N GLY A 117 -10.65 19.58 6.21
CA GLY A 117 -11.17 20.03 4.92
C GLY A 117 -11.95 18.99 4.13
N ARG A 118 -11.92 17.70 4.50
CA ARG A 118 -12.68 16.65 3.80
C ARG A 118 -13.56 15.80 4.73
N ALA A 119 -14.76 16.33 4.98
CA ALA A 119 -15.99 15.63 5.40
C ALA A 119 -15.87 14.49 6.44
N SER A 120 -16.31 14.78 7.67
CA SER A 120 -16.72 13.79 8.67
C SER A 120 -18.00 13.03 8.23
N LEU A 121 -17.89 12.14 7.23
CA LEU A 121 -19.01 11.40 6.64
C LEU A 121 -18.62 9.97 6.18
N THR A 122 -18.43 9.03 7.12
CA THR A 122 -18.74 7.57 6.96
C THR A 122 -18.39 6.75 8.23
N SER A 123 -18.99 7.05 9.39
CA SER A 123 -18.98 6.15 10.57
C SER A 123 -20.07 6.49 11.58
N ARG A 124 -21.32 6.07 11.30
CA ARG A 124 -22.39 5.80 12.29
C ARG A 124 -23.62 5.20 11.58
N SER A 125 -23.80 3.89 11.74
CA SER A 125 -25.09 3.18 11.71
C SER A 125 -24.86 1.71 12.08
N GLN A 126 -24.84 1.43 13.39
CA GLN A 126 -25.00 0.08 13.94
C GLN A 126 -25.95 0.17 15.14
N GLU A 127 -27.25 0.12 14.86
CA GLU A 127 -28.34 -0.36 15.73
C GLU A 127 -29.44 -0.82 14.74
N LEU A 128 -29.77 -2.11 14.67
CA LEU A 128 -30.68 -2.82 15.57
C LEU A 128 -32.12 -2.27 15.53
N ASP A 129 -33.02 -2.98 14.83
CA ASP A 129 -34.15 -3.62 15.53
C ASP A 129 -34.62 -4.90 14.80
N ASN A 130 -35.36 -5.76 15.50
CA ASN A 130 -35.94 -7.02 15.00
C ASN A 130 -37.47 -6.98 15.06
N LYS A 131 -38.18 -7.45 14.00
CA LYS A 131 -39.27 -8.46 14.08
C LYS A 131 -40.11 -8.61 12.80
N ASN A 132 -40.39 -9.88 12.45
CA ASN A 132 -41.59 -10.39 11.73
C ASN A 132 -41.78 -9.90 10.26
N VAL A 133 -42.50 -10.59 9.36
CA VAL A 133 -43.42 -11.75 9.46
C VAL A 133 -43.00 -12.86 8.45
N ARG A 134 -43.56 -14.08 8.57
CA ARG A 134 -43.39 -15.23 7.66
C ARG A 134 -44.36 -15.19 6.47
N GLU A 135 -44.00 -15.86 5.38
CA GLU A 135 -44.79 -16.81 4.54
C GLU A 135 -43.99 -17.02 3.23
N GLU A 136 -43.49 -18.21 2.83
CA GLU A 136 -44.08 -19.55 2.59
C GLU A 136 -44.91 -19.68 1.29
N GLU A 137 -44.73 -20.82 0.60
CA GLU A 137 -45.24 -21.16 -0.74
C GLU A 137 -44.73 -20.28 -1.93
N SER A 138 -44.51 -20.80 -3.16
CA SER A 138 -44.87 -22.10 -3.75
C SER A 138 -43.96 -22.56 -4.91
N ARG A 139 -43.83 -23.89 -5.03
CA ARG A 139 -43.86 -24.77 -6.25
C ARG A 139 -42.91 -24.41 -7.44
N VAL A 140 -41.90 -25.20 -7.86
CA VAL A 140 -41.79 -26.64 -8.28
C VAL A 140 -41.98 -26.88 -9.81
N HIS A 141 -40.89 -27.32 -10.48
CA HIS A 141 -40.82 -28.05 -11.79
C HIS A 141 -41.25 -27.28 -13.09
N LYS A 142 -40.90 -27.66 -14.34
CA LYS A 142 -39.89 -28.58 -14.97
C LYS A 142 -39.81 -28.31 -16.50
N ASN A 143 -38.77 -28.80 -17.18
CA ASN A 143 -38.48 -28.74 -18.64
C ASN A 143 -39.66 -28.95 -19.61
N THR A 144 -39.57 -28.44 -20.86
CA THR A 144 -39.48 -29.20 -22.15
C THR A 144 -39.27 -28.22 -23.34
N GLU A 145 -38.85 -28.73 -24.51
CA GLU A 145 -38.41 -28.02 -25.73
C GLU A 145 -39.54 -27.75 -26.77
N ASP A 146 -39.25 -27.01 -27.86
CA ASP A 146 -39.45 -27.40 -29.29
C ASP A 146 -39.79 -26.24 -30.27
N ARG A 147 -39.40 -26.39 -31.56
CA ARG A 147 -39.63 -25.53 -32.78
C ARG A 147 -39.09 -24.08 -32.70
N GLY A 148 -38.37 -23.49 -33.67
CA GLY A 148 -37.82 -23.86 -34.99
C GLY A 148 -36.96 -22.67 -35.52
N ASP A 149 -36.43 -22.56 -36.74
CA ASP A 149 -36.36 -23.48 -37.90
C ASP A 149 -35.22 -23.04 -38.89
N SER A 150 -35.32 -23.45 -40.15
CA SER A 150 -34.52 -23.21 -41.38
C SER A 150 -34.22 -21.72 -41.75
N GLU A 151 -33.22 -21.35 -42.58
CA GLU A 151 -32.45 -22.11 -43.59
C GLU A 151 -31.03 -21.50 -43.91
N ILE A 152 -29.98 -22.34 -43.96
CA ILE A 152 -28.90 -22.50 -45.00
C ILE A 152 -28.38 -21.23 -45.74
N LYS A 153 -27.06 -20.91 -45.82
CA LYS A 153 -25.95 -21.60 -46.56
C LYS A 153 -24.57 -21.06 -46.08
N GLU A 154 -23.54 -21.83 -45.69
CA GLU A 154 -22.74 -22.91 -46.33
C GLU A 154 -21.64 -22.50 -47.34
N ARG A 155 -20.40 -22.30 -46.83
CA ARG A 155 -19.16 -23.06 -47.19
C ARG A 155 -18.00 -22.65 -46.25
N SER A 156 -17.25 -23.50 -45.54
CA SER A 156 -16.80 -24.92 -45.70
C SER A 156 -15.64 -25.04 -46.71
N THR A 157 -14.52 -25.74 -46.47
CA THR A 157 -14.19 -26.90 -45.59
C THR A 157 -12.77 -26.82 -44.98
N SER A 158 -12.46 -27.28 -43.75
CA SER A 158 -12.08 -28.68 -43.32
C SER A 158 -10.79 -29.23 -43.98
N ARG A 159 -9.85 -29.95 -43.34
CA ARG A 159 -9.82 -31.20 -42.50
C ARG A 159 -8.40 -31.34 -41.84
N ASP A 160 -7.98 -32.34 -41.04
CA ASP A 160 -8.52 -33.32 -40.05
C ASP A 160 -7.34 -34.27 -39.63
N ARG A 161 -7.42 -35.03 -38.52
CA ARG A 161 -6.64 -36.24 -38.11
C ARG A 161 -5.07 -36.28 -38.13
N LYS A 162 -4.50 -36.06 -36.94
CA LYS A 162 -3.89 -37.08 -36.03
C LYS A 162 -3.05 -38.26 -36.61
N GLN A 163 -1.71 -38.17 -36.44
CA GLN A 163 -0.65 -39.21 -36.23
C GLN A 163 0.60 -38.45 -35.66
N LYS A 164 1.55 -38.95 -34.84
CA LYS A 164 1.96 -40.25 -34.23
C LYS A 164 2.93 -41.17 -35.00
N GLU A 165 4.20 -40.78 -35.04
CA GLU A 165 5.47 -41.57 -34.93
C GLU A 165 6.62 -40.53 -35.09
N GLU A 166 7.60 -40.38 -34.20
CA GLU A 166 8.74 -41.24 -33.81
C GLU A 166 9.93 -41.27 -34.80
N LEU A 167 11.12 -41.55 -34.25
CA LEU A 167 12.47 -41.45 -34.84
C LEU A 167 13.05 -40.01 -35.00
N LYS A 168 14.37 -39.79 -35.00
CA LYS A 168 15.52 -40.21 -34.14
C LYS A 168 16.80 -39.64 -34.79
N GLU A 169 17.74 -39.11 -33.99
CA GLU A 169 19.17 -38.89 -34.34
C GLU A 169 19.47 -37.97 -35.57
N ASP A 170 20.56 -37.20 -35.66
CA ASP A 170 21.57 -36.69 -34.71
C ASP A 170 22.13 -35.37 -35.39
N SER A 171 23.32 -34.76 -35.26
CA SER A 171 24.59 -35.04 -34.59
C SER A 171 25.32 -33.78 -34.12
N LYS A 172 26.21 -33.99 -33.14
CA LYS A 172 27.41 -33.17 -32.93
C LYS A 172 28.59 -33.81 -33.65
N PRO A 173 29.64 -33.03 -33.95
CA PRO A 173 30.88 -33.30 -33.21
C PRO A 173 31.27 -32.20 -32.23
N ARG A 174 32.08 -32.57 -31.24
CA ARG A 174 33.08 -31.66 -30.67
C ARG A 174 34.32 -31.74 -31.55
N GLU A 175 35.14 -30.71 -31.55
CA GLU A 175 36.57 -30.95 -31.39
C GLU A 175 37.13 -30.06 -30.27
N LYS A 176 38.41 -30.27 -29.98
CA LYS A 176 39.12 -29.80 -28.78
C LYS A 176 40.49 -29.28 -29.23
N ASP A 177 41.31 -28.91 -28.24
CA ASP A 177 42.71 -28.48 -28.38
C ASP A 177 42.87 -27.08 -29.06
N LYS A 178 43.86 -26.27 -28.66
CA LYS A 178 44.98 -26.53 -27.74
C LYS A 178 45.32 -25.33 -26.85
#